data_AF-A0A953DFL6-F1
#
_entry.id   AF-A0A953DFL6-F1
#
_cell.length_a   1.000
_cell.length_b   1.000
_cell.length_c   1.000
_cell.angle_alpha   90.00
_cell.angle_beta   90.00
_cell.angle_gamma   90.00
#
_symmetry.space_group_name_H-M   'P 1'
#
loop_
_entity.id
_entity.type
_entity.pdbx_description
1 polymer ?
#
loop_
_entity_poly.entity_id
_entity_poly.type
_entity_poly.pdbx_seq_one_letter_code
_entity_poly.pdbx_strand_id
1 'polypeptide(L)'
;MLEKLTAIVSFFSDSVSLVLGLIALYALIFHREKISAFGRILAHTLVGERMKKIKGALARLDSLNFEVKEDKREILALLGELAGMIRLLGDGNAQFKVCYDELIRFADGLEQLSEPKKRRLSEQLHALLDEQTLGAAITLLKEHHGPKSD
;
A
#
# COMPACT_ATOMS: atom_id res chain seq x y z
N MET A 1 -37.56 18.66 -38.68
CA MET A 1 -37.29 19.75 -37.72
C MET A 1 -36.54 19.23 -36.49
N LEU A 2 -36.95 18.09 -35.90
CA LEU A 2 -36.22 17.41 -34.82
C LEU A 2 -34.76 17.05 -35.17
N GLU A 3 -34.49 16.51 -36.36
CA GLU A 3 -33.12 16.10 -36.77
C GLU A 3 -32.11 17.26 -36.85
N LYS A 4 -32.57 18.46 -37.22
CA LYS A 4 -31.70 19.64 -37.26
C LYS A 4 -31.38 20.16 -35.86
N LEU A 5 -32.32 20.03 -34.92
CA LEU A 5 -32.14 20.39 -33.52
C LEU A 5 -31.18 19.43 -32.80
N THR A 6 -31.31 18.12 -33.03
CA THR A 6 -30.39 17.12 -32.46
C THR A 6 -28.98 17.27 -33.01
N ALA A 7 -28.81 17.58 -34.31
CA ALA A 7 -27.51 17.83 -34.91
C ALA A 7 -26.80 19.08 -34.35
N ILE A 8 -27.56 20.14 -34.04
CA ILE A 8 -27.00 21.35 -33.42
C ILE A 8 -26.59 21.06 -31.97
N VAL A 9 -27.42 20.36 -31.20
CA VAL A 9 -27.11 19.99 -29.81
C VAL A 9 -25.91 19.04 -29.74
N SER A 10 -25.81 18.06 -30.66
CA SER A 10 -24.64 17.17 -30.72
C SER A 10 -23.37 17.95 -31.09
N PHE A 11 -23.44 18.87 -32.05
CA PHE A 11 -22.30 19.70 -32.42
C PHE A 11 -21.80 20.59 -31.27
N PHE A 12 -22.72 21.18 -30.50
CA PHE A 12 -22.37 21.95 -29.30
C PHE A 12 -21.78 21.05 -28.21
N SER A 13 -22.35 19.86 -27.98
CA SER A 13 -21.83 18.88 -27.01
C SER A 13 -20.42 18.42 -27.37
N ASP A 14 -20.18 18.12 -28.64
CA ASP A 14 -18.88 17.68 -29.14
C ASP A 14 -17.85 18.81 -29.04
N SER A 15 -18.26 20.05 -29.36
CA SER A 15 -17.40 21.24 -29.26
C SER A 15 -17.03 21.55 -27.81
N VAL A 16 -18.00 21.49 -26.89
CA VAL A 16 -17.76 21.69 -25.45
C VAL A 16 -16.86 20.58 -24.90
N SER A 17 -17.07 19.33 -25.30
CA SER A 17 -16.25 18.20 -24.88
C SER A 17 -14.81 18.33 -25.39
N LEU A 18 -14.63 18.81 -26.62
CA LEU A 18 -13.32 19.05 -27.20
C LEU A 18 -12.59 20.19 -26.49
N VAL A 19 -13.29 21.29 -26.19
CA VAL A 19 -12.73 22.42 -25.43
C VAL A 19 -12.37 22.00 -24.00
N LEU A 20 -13.23 21.25 -23.31
CA LEU A 20 -12.93 20.70 -21.98
C LEU A 20 -11.75 19.72 -22.03
N GLY A 21 -11.68 18.88 -23.07
CA GLY A 21 -10.55 17.97 -23.30
C GLY A 21 -9.23 18.72 -23.48
N LEU A 22 -9.23 19.82 -24.24
CA LEU A 22 -8.07 20.69 -24.43
C LEU A 22 -7.66 21.42 -23.13
N ILE A 23 -8.64 21.90 -22.35
CA ILE A 23 -8.38 22.52 -21.04
C ILE A 23 -7.80 21.48 -20.06
N ALA A 24 -8.32 20.26 -20.07
CA ALA A 24 -7.79 19.17 -19.25
C ALA A 24 -6.36 18.78 -19.65
N LEU A 25 -6.08 18.68 -20.95
CA LEU A 25 -4.72 18.47 -21.47
C LEU A 25 -3.77 19.61 -21.11
N TYR A 26 -4.22 20.86 -21.24
CA TYR A 26 -3.45 22.04 -20.86
C TYR A 26 -3.14 22.06 -19.36
N ALA A 27 -4.15 21.83 -18.52
CA ALA A 27 -3.97 21.71 -17.07
C ALA A 27 -3.05 20.54 -16.72
N LEU A 28 -3.17 19.41 -17.41
CA LEU A 28 -2.32 18.24 -17.21
C LEU A 28 -0.88 18.45 -17.68
N ILE A 29 -0.61 19.36 -18.62
CA ILE A 29 0.75 19.72 -19.06
C ILE A 29 1.36 20.81 -18.18
N PHE A 30 0.60 21.86 -17.85
CA PHE A 30 1.10 23.03 -17.10
C PHE A 30 1.05 22.87 -15.58
N HIS A 31 0.25 21.94 -15.04
CA HIS A 31 0.19 21.66 -13.59
C HIS A 31 0.70 20.25 -13.26
N ARG A 32 1.55 19.66 -14.13
CA ARG A 32 2.19 18.35 -13.90
C ARG A 32 2.82 18.23 -12.52
N GLU A 33 3.46 19.29 -12.05
CA GLU A 33 4.09 19.31 -10.72
C GLU A 33 3.08 19.21 -9.58
N LYS A 34 1.95 19.93 -9.67
CA LYS A 34 0.89 19.87 -8.66
C LYS A 34 0.14 18.53 -8.69
N ILE A 35 -0.09 17.99 -9.88
CA ILE A 35 -0.74 16.68 -10.07
C ILE A 35 0.18 15.56 -9.56
N SER A 36 1.48 15.65 -9.86
CA SER A 36 2.51 14.75 -9.32
C SER A 36 2.60 14.82 -7.80
N ALA A 37 2.60 16.03 -7.23
CA ALA A 37 2.59 16.23 -5.78
C ALA A 37 1.35 15.63 -5.12
N PHE A 38 0.17 15.83 -5.69
CA PHE A 38 -1.07 15.23 -5.20
C PHE A 38 -1.05 13.70 -5.32
N GLY A 39 -0.56 13.16 -6.44
CA GLY A 39 -0.37 11.72 -6.62
C GLY A 39 0.62 11.13 -5.61
N ARG A 40 1.71 11.84 -5.30
CA ARG A 40 2.70 11.44 -4.29
C ARG A 40 2.07 11.43 -2.89
N ILE A 41 1.28 12.46 -2.54
CA ILE A 41 0.56 12.51 -1.26
C ILE A 41 -0.42 11.34 -1.16
N LEU A 42 -1.22 11.08 -2.20
CA LEU A 42 -2.15 9.95 -2.24
C LEU A 42 -1.43 8.61 -2.09
N ALA A 43 -0.30 8.42 -2.79
CA ALA A 43 0.51 7.23 -2.65
C ALA A 43 1.03 7.06 -1.21
N HIS A 44 1.53 8.13 -0.59
CA HIS A 44 1.93 8.11 0.81
C HIS A 44 0.78 7.76 1.75
N THR A 45 -0.40 8.33 1.55
CA THR A 45 -1.58 8.02 2.37
C THR A 45 -2.01 6.57 2.22
N LEU A 46 -2.02 6.03 0.99
CA LEU A 46 -2.36 4.63 0.73
C LEU A 46 -1.35 3.66 1.35
N VAL A 47 -0.05 3.97 1.24
CA VAL A 47 1.01 3.16 1.88
C VAL A 47 0.90 3.23 3.40
N GLY A 48 0.65 4.42 3.96
CA GLY A 48 0.45 4.62 5.39
C GLY A 48 -0.75 3.85 5.94
N GLU A 49 -1.88 3.85 5.23
CA GLU A 49 -3.06 3.10 5.62
C GLU A 49 -2.82 1.58 5.56
N ARG A 50 -2.14 1.10 4.50
CA ARG A 50 -1.73 -0.31 4.42
C ARG A 50 -0.81 -0.70 5.56
N MET A 51 0.19 0.12 5.86
CA MET A 51 1.11 -0.09 6.96
C MET A 51 0.37 -0.19 8.31
N LYS A 52 -0.61 0.68 8.53
CA LYS A 52 -1.48 0.64 9.71
C LYS A 52 -2.30 -0.65 9.80
N LYS A 53 -2.83 -1.14 8.67
CA LYS A 53 -3.55 -2.44 8.62
C LYS A 53 -2.65 -3.61 8.95
N ILE A 54 -1.44 -3.65 8.38
CA ILE A 54 -0.45 -4.71 8.68
C ILE A 54 -0.09 -4.69 10.17
N LYS A 55 0.25 -3.52 10.73
CA LYS A 55 0.54 -3.38 12.16
C LYS A 55 -0.65 -3.79 13.05
N GLY A 56 -1.88 -3.50 12.62
CA GLY A 56 -3.09 -3.92 13.32
C GLY A 56 -3.29 -5.44 13.32
N ALA A 57 -3.09 -6.10 12.18
CA ALA A 57 -3.15 -7.56 12.09
C ALA A 57 -2.03 -8.23 12.88
N LEU A 58 -0.83 -7.62 12.90
CA LEU A 58 0.31 -8.09 13.69
C LEU A 58 0.04 -7.99 15.19
N ALA A 59 -0.54 -6.89 15.66
CA ALA A 59 -0.94 -6.75 17.06
C ALA A 59 -2.01 -7.79 17.48
N ARG A 60 -2.91 -8.18 16.57
CA ARG A 60 -3.86 -9.28 16.81
C ARG A 60 -3.12 -10.62 16.92
N LEU A 61 -2.17 -10.88 16.02
CA LEU A 61 -1.33 -12.08 16.09
C LEU A 61 -0.58 -12.18 17.43
N ASP A 62 -0.08 -11.04 17.94
CA ASP A 62 0.61 -10.98 19.24
C ASP A 62 -0.31 -11.29 20.41
N SER A 63 -1.59 -10.88 20.33
CA SER A 63 -2.58 -11.09 21.40
C SER A 63 -3.07 -12.53 21.56
N LEU A 64 -2.92 -13.36 20.51
CA LEU A 64 -3.36 -14.75 20.49
C LEU A 64 -2.24 -15.68 20.96
N ASN A 65 -2.57 -16.79 21.62
CA ASN A 65 -1.56 -17.76 22.09
C ASN A 65 -1.68 -19.08 21.34
N PHE A 66 -0.61 -19.50 20.64
CA PHE A 66 -0.62 -20.73 19.87
C PHE A 66 -0.75 -22.00 20.73
N GLU A 67 -0.52 -21.91 22.03
CA GLU A 67 -0.76 -23.02 22.96
C GLU A 67 -2.26 -23.28 23.20
N VAL A 68 -3.11 -22.26 22.99
CA VAL A 68 -4.57 -22.36 23.11
C VAL A 68 -5.16 -22.97 21.83
N LYS A 69 -5.86 -24.10 21.96
CA LYS A 69 -6.40 -24.83 20.78
C LYS A 69 -7.36 -24.02 19.93
N GLU A 70 -8.14 -23.13 20.55
CA GLU A 70 -9.13 -22.28 19.88
C GLU A 70 -8.44 -21.24 18.99
N ASP A 71 -7.38 -20.61 19.50
CA ASP A 71 -6.59 -19.59 18.82
C ASP A 71 -5.77 -20.14 17.64
N LYS A 72 -5.42 -21.44 17.63
CA LYS A 72 -4.55 -22.02 16.58
C LYS A 72 -5.06 -21.77 15.17
N ARG A 73 -6.36 -21.90 14.94
CA ARG A 73 -6.95 -21.66 13.61
C ARG A 73 -6.90 -20.19 13.23
N GLU A 74 -7.15 -19.31 14.18
CA GLU A 74 -7.12 -17.86 13.97
C GLU A 74 -5.69 -17.38 13.71
N ILE A 75 -4.70 -17.90 14.43
CA ILE A 75 -3.28 -17.63 14.21
C ILE A 75 -2.87 -18.02 12.79
N LEU A 76 -3.20 -19.23 12.33
CA LEU A 76 -2.86 -19.68 10.98
C LEU A 76 -3.52 -18.79 9.91
N ALA A 77 -4.78 -18.41 10.11
CA ALA A 77 -5.48 -17.49 9.22
C ALA A 77 -4.80 -16.11 9.18
N LEU A 78 -4.43 -15.55 10.34
CA LEU A 78 -3.72 -14.27 10.44
C LEU A 78 -2.33 -14.31 9.81
N LEU A 79 -1.59 -15.42 9.92
CA LEU A 79 -0.31 -15.59 9.24
C LEU A 79 -0.48 -15.56 7.72
N GLY A 80 -1.51 -16.23 7.19
CA GLY A 80 -1.85 -16.18 5.77
C GLY A 80 -2.28 -14.77 5.31
N GLU A 81 -3.08 -14.08 6.11
CA GLU A 81 -3.49 -12.69 5.85
C GLU A 81 -2.29 -11.75 5.82
N LEU A 82 -1.41 -11.85 6.83
CA LEU A 82 -0.16 -11.08 6.92
C LEU A 82 0.73 -11.35 5.71
N ALA A 83 0.92 -12.62 5.34
CA ALA A 83 1.66 -12.98 4.13
C ALA A 83 1.08 -12.33 2.87
N GLY A 84 -0.24 -12.38 2.71
CA GLY A 84 -0.94 -11.72 1.60
C GLY A 84 -0.72 -10.21 1.56
N MET A 85 -0.74 -9.55 2.72
CA MET A 85 -0.52 -8.12 2.82
C MET A 85 0.93 -7.69 2.52
N ILE A 86 1.92 -8.50 2.94
CA ILE A 86 3.34 -8.17 2.76
C ILE A 86 3.93 -8.69 1.44
N ARG A 87 3.21 -9.50 0.67
CA ARG A 87 3.68 -10.07 -0.61
C ARG A 87 4.28 -9.01 -1.54
N LEU A 88 3.56 -7.90 -1.74
CA LEU A 88 4.00 -6.82 -2.62
C LEU A 88 5.23 -6.06 -2.07
N LEU A 89 5.45 -6.11 -0.75
CA LEU A 89 6.67 -5.57 -0.12
C LEU A 89 7.85 -6.51 -0.37
N GLY A 90 7.61 -7.83 -0.43
CA GLY A 90 8.61 -8.84 -0.76
C GLY A 90 9.16 -8.72 -2.18
N ASP A 91 8.35 -8.26 -3.14
CA ASP A 91 8.81 -8.03 -4.52
C ASP A 91 9.88 -6.91 -4.60
N GLY A 92 9.81 -5.93 -3.70
CA GLY A 92 10.75 -4.81 -3.65
C GLY A 92 11.85 -4.93 -2.59
N ASN A 93 11.73 -5.86 -1.63
CA ASN A 93 12.67 -6.02 -0.53
C ASN A 93 12.85 -7.51 -0.15
N ALA A 94 14.07 -8.01 -0.29
CA ALA A 94 14.43 -9.40 -0.02
C ALA A 94 14.13 -9.85 1.43
N GLN A 95 14.23 -8.96 2.43
CA GLN A 95 13.93 -9.30 3.81
C GLN A 95 12.43 -9.55 4.03
N PHE A 96 11.58 -8.73 3.40
CA PHE A 96 10.13 -8.97 3.38
C PHE A 96 9.77 -10.25 2.64
N LYS A 97 10.52 -10.60 1.59
CA LYS A 97 10.33 -11.86 0.86
C LYS A 97 10.63 -13.08 1.73
N VAL A 98 11.73 -13.05 2.49
CA VAL A 98 12.06 -14.13 3.44
C VAL A 98 10.95 -14.27 4.49
N CYS A 99 10.51 -13.16 5.08
CA CYS A 99 9.42 -13.17 6.06
C CYS A 99 8.10 -13.69 5.46
N TYR A 100 7.77 -13.29 4.22
CA TYR A 100 6.63 -13.80 3.46
C TYR A 100 6.69 -15.31 3.25
N ASP A 101 7.82 -15.83 2.79
CA ASP A 101 8.01 -17.26 2.55
C ASP A 101 7.88 -18.06 3.85
N GLU A 102 8.41 -17.56 4.97
CA GLU A 102 8.24 -18.18 6.29
C GLU A 102 6.78 -18.17 6.74
N LEU A 103 6.09 -17.03 6.67
CA LEU A 103 4.67 -16.92 7.04
C LEU A 103 3.78 -17.90 6.26
N ILE A 104 3.99 -18.03 4.95
CA ILE A 104 3.26 -18.99 4.12
C ILE A 104 3.55 -20.42 4.52
N ARG A 105 4.81 -20.79 4.79
CA ARG A 105 5.15 -22.17 5.20
C ARG A 105 4.44 -22.57 6.49
N PHE A 106 4.29 -21.64 7.43
CA PHE A 106 3.53 -21.90 8.64
C PHE A 106 2.02 -21.92 8.39
N ALA A 107 1.48 -20.99 7.58
CA ALA A 107 0.06 -20.92 7.26
C ALA A 107 -0.44 -22.17 6.50
N ASP A 108 0.36 -22.66 5.54
CA ASP A 108 0.06 -23.86 4.74
C ASP A 108 0.33 -25.17 5.51
N GLY A 109 0.85 -25.08 6.74
CA GLY A 109 1.16 -26.25 7.57
C GLY A 109 2.34 -27.08 7.07
N LEU A 110 3.18 -26.52 6.19
CA LEU A 110 4.41 -27.15 5.70
C LEU A 110 5.46 -27.26 6.81
N GLU A 111 5.43 -26.35 7.79
CA GLU A 111 6.25 -26.39 8.99
C GLU A 111 5.42 -26.36 10.27
N GLN A 112 5.89 -27.03 11.32
CA GLN A 112 5.29 -26.92 12.65
C GLN A 112 5.55 -25.53 13.24
N LEU A 113 4.46 -24.80 13.45
CA LEU A 113 4.44 -23.55 14.21
C LEU A 113 4.49 -23.85 15.72
N SER A 114 5.20 -23.01 16.46
CA SER A 114 5.24 -23.00 17.93
C SER A 114 5.20 -21.56 18.42
N GLU A 115 4.82 -21.33 19.69
CA GLU A 115 4.72 -19.97 20.24
C GLU A 115 6.05 -19.19 20.15
N PRO A 116 7.24 -19.78 20.42
CA PRO A 116 8.51 -19.09 20.20
C PRO A 116 8.75 -18.70 18.74
N LYS A 117 8.34 -19.54 17.78
CA LYS A 117 8.45 -19.22 16.35
C LYS A 117 7.48 -18.11 15.94
N LYS A 118 6.24 -18.14 16.45
CA LYS A 118 5.24 -17.08 16.26
C LYS A 118 5.77 -15.73 16.73
N ARG A 119 6.31 -15.67 17.96
CA ARG A 119 6.90 -14.45 18.53
C ARG A 119 8.06 -13.94 17.71
N ARG A 120 8.99 -14.82 17.32
CA ARG A 120 10.13 -14.43 16.47
C ARG A 120 9.66 -13.84 15.14
N LEU A 121 8.68 -14.45 14.46
CA LEU A 121 8.12 -13.93 13.22
C LEU A 121 7.49 -12.56 13.42
N SER A 122 6.75 -12.39 14.50
CA SER A 122 6.12 -11.11 14.82
C SER A 122 7.16 -10.02 15.07
N GLU A 123 8.17 -10.30 15.89
CA GLU A 123 9.27 -9.37 16.17
C GLU A 123 10.04 -8.99 14.90
N GLN A 124 10.35 -9.98 14.05
CA GLN A 124 10.99 -9.73 12.76
C GLN A 124 10.13 -8.83 11.88
N LEU A 125 8.83 -9.10 11.79
CA LEU A 125 7.94 -8.30 10.97
C LEU A 125 7.78 -6.86 11.52
N HIS A 126 7.66 -6.69 12.84
CA HIS A 126 7.68 -5.37 13.47
C HIS A 126 8.94 -4.58 13.11
N ALA A 127 10.12 -5.22 13.23
CA ALA A 127 11.39 -4.59 12.90
C ALA A 127 11.45 -4.12 11.43
N LEU A 128 11.01 -4.97 10.49
CA LEU A 128 10.99 -4.63 9.06
C LEU A 128 10.02 -3.48 8.75
N LEU A 129 8.84 -3.47 9.37
CA LEU A 129 7.85 -2.40 9.17
C LEU A 129 8.34 -1.07 9.76
N ASP A 130 9.05 -1.11 10.89
CA ASP A 130 9.62 0.08 11.51
C ASP A 130 10.80 0.62 10.72
N GLU A 131 11.69 -0.24 10.20
CA GLU A 131 12.77 0.16 9.30
C GLU A 131 12.22 0.82 8.03
N GLN A 132 11.17 0.25 7.43
CA GLN A 132 10.54 0.84 6.25
C GLN A 132 9.87 2.18 6.56
N THR A 133 9.23 2.31 7.72
CA THR A 133 8.61 3.57 8.15
C THR A 133 9.67 4.64 8.41
N LEU A 134 10.78 4.28 9.06
CA LEU A 134 11.91 5.16 9.31
C LEU A 134 12.60 5.60 8.01
N GLY A 135 12.84 4.66 7.08
CA GLY A 135 13.38 4.95 5.76
C GLY A 135 12.50 5.92 4.96
N ALA A 136 11.17 5.74 5.01
CA ALA A 136 10.23 6.67 4.41
C ALA A 136 10.29 8.06 5.06
N ALA A 137 10.37 8.14 6.39
CA ALA A 137 10.50 9.41 7.12
C ALA A 137 11.81 10.14 6.80
N ILE A 138 12.94 9.42 6.74
CA ILE A 138 14.24 9.99 6.36
C ILE A 138 14.22 10.50 4.92
N THR A 139 13.58 9.77 4.00
CA THR A 139 13.45 10.18 2.60
C THR A 139 12.64 11.48 2.48
N LEU A 140 11.53 11.58 3.21
CA LEU A 140 10.72 12.80 3.27
C LEU A 140 11.50 13.99 3.83
N LEU A 141 12.28 13.79 4.90
CA LEU A 141 13.13 14.84 5.47
C LEU A 141 14.24 15.28 4.51
N LYS A 142 14.84 14.36 3.77
CA LYS A 142 15.86 14.68 2.76
C LYS A 142 15.29 15.41 1.55
N GLU A 143 14.11 15.02 1.06
CA GLU A 143 13.43 15.75 -0.01
C GLU A 143 13.04 17.17 0.42
N HIS A 144 12.67 17.38 1.69
CA HIS A 144 12.35 18.70 2.21
C HIS A 144 13.56 19.59 2.51
N HIS A 145 14.78 19.02 2.57
CA HIS A 145 16.05 19.70 2.85
C HIS A 145 17.07 19.64 1.69
N GLY A 146 16.68 19.22 0.48
CA GLY A 146 17.51 19.38 -0.73
C GLY A 146 17.76 20.86 -1.04
N PRO A 147 18.93 21.23 -1.62
CA PRO A 147 19.52 22.54 -1.42
C PRO A 147 18.68 23.65 -2.05
N LYS A 148 18.43 24.72 -1.27
CA LYS A 148 18.32 26.06 -1.85
C LYS A 148 19.65 26.31 -2.57
N SER A 149 19.67 26.04 -3.87
CA SER A 149 20.78 26.46 -4.72
C SER A 149 20.55 27.94 -4.99
N ASP A 150 21.52 28.75 -4.55
CA ASP A 150 21.68 30.17 -4.89
C ASP A 150 21.64 30.41 -6.41
#